data_AF-A0AAQ1P0T3-F1
#
_entry.id   AF-A0AAQ1P0T3-F1
#
_cell.length_a   1.000
_cell.length_b   1.000
_cell.length_c   1.000
_cell.angle_alpha   90.00
_cell.angle_beta   90.00
_cell.angle_gamma   90.00
#
_symmetry.space_group_name_H-M   'P 1'
#
loop_
_entity.id
_entity.type
_entity.pdbx_description
1 polymer ?
#
loop_
_entity_poly.entity_id
_entity_poly.type
_entity_poly.pdbx_seq_one_letter_code
_entity_poly.pdbx_strand_id
1 'polypeptide(L)'
;MAKRYYLYYKQIGSGNLTVGKPSGYSNFLHNPDAKRMSFALSENSGKAQEQIGKFVQDFQRLNVNKFSISNTSIQNSSTPTPSPGPGPSPKPPVGGTDPKPNVTKIVTSGKIEPEKKEEKEDNTMLIGGAVVLILIGVYVWKNSQKKSKKKR
;
A
#
# COMPACT_ATOMS: atom_id res chain seq x y z
N MET A 1 0.06 18.91 -3.13
CA MET A 1 -0.62 17.78 -3.80
C MET A 1 -1.09 16.81 -2.73
N ALA A 2 -2.37 16.44 -2.74
CA ALA A 2 -2.90 15.47 -1.79
C ALA A 2 -2.24 14.10 -2.01
N LYS A 3 -1.91 13.39 -0.93
CA LYS A 3 -1.39 12.01 -1.01
C LYS A 3 -2.52 11.03 -0.76
N ARG A 4 -2.42 9.85 -1.34
CA ARG A 4 -3.45 8.82 -1.24
C ARG A 4 -2.80 7.48 -0.95
N TYR A 5 -3.31 6.77 0.04
CA TYR A 5 -2.85 5.44 0.38
C TYR A 5 -3.71 4.39 -0.33
N TYR A 6 -3.06 3.39 -0.89
CA TYR A 6 -3.68 2.25 -1.57
C TYR A 6 -3.29 0.97 -0.86
N LEU A 7 -4.29 0.12 -0.59
CA LEU A 7 -4.14 -1.22 -0.05
C LEU A 7 -4.74 -2.19 -1.05
N TYR A 8 -3.92 -3.11 -1.51
CA TYR A 8 -4.31 -4.23 -2.35
C TYR A 8 -4.48 -5.45 -1.47
N TYR A 9 -5.50 -6.26 -1.75
CA TYR A 9 -5.78 -7.45 -0.98
C TYR A 9 -6.05 -8.65 -1.89
N LYS A 10 -5.95 -9.85 -1.31
CA LYS A 10 -6.33 -11.12 -1.94
C LYS A 10 -7.26 -11.88 -1.02
N GLN A 11 -8.16 -12.66 -1.60
CA GLN A 11 -8.98 -13.60 -0.86
C GLN A 11 -8.11 -14.81 -0.47
N ILE A 12 -8.22 -15.23 0.78
CA ILE A 12 -7.56 -16.41 1.33
C ILE A 12 -8.56 -17.44 1.86
N GLY A 13 -9.81 -17.02 2.11
CA GLY A 13 -10.91 -17.93 2.47
C GLY A 13 -11.60 -18.54 1.26
N SER A 14 -12.40 -19.58 1.48
CA SER A 14 -13.20 -20.24 0.44
C SER A 14 -14.60 -19.66 0.32
N GLY A 15 -15.21 -19.76 -0.87
CA GLY A 15 -16.57 -19.31 -1.14
C GLY A 15 -16.68 -17.88 -1.68
N ASN A 16 -17.92 -17.40 -1.84
CA ASN A 16 -18.21 -16.04 -2.27
C ASN A 16 -18.20 -15.09 -1.07
N LEU A 17 -17.02 -14.53 -0.77
CA LEU A 17 -16.80 -13.72 0.42
C LEU A 17 -16.88 -12.22 0.09
N THR A 18 -17.56 -11.46 0.93
CA THR A 18 -17.55 -10.00 0.87
C THR A 18 -16.46 -9.43 1.77
N VAL A 19 -15.67 -8.51 1.23
CA VAL A 19 -14.63 -7.81 2.00
C VAL A 19 -15.26 -6.78 2.95
N GLY A 20 -14.87 -6.82 4.22
CA GLY A 20 -15.19 -5.81 5.22
C GLY A 20 -14.43 -4.52 4.94
N LYS A 21 -15.16 -3.39 4.95
CA LYS A 21 -14.63 -2.07 4.60
C LYS A 21 -14.36 -1.26 5.87
N PRO A 22 -13.12 -0.80 6.12
CA PRO A 22 -12.84 0.17 7.19
C PRO A 22 -13.62 1.48 6.97
N SER A 23 -14.11 2.09 8.05
CA SER A 23 -14.89 3.33 8.03
C SER A 23 -14.14 4.50 8.68
N GLY A 24 -14.56 5.74 8.39
CA GLY A 24 -13.96 6.94 9.01
C GLY A 24 -12.72 7.48 8.31
N TYR A 25 -12.45 7.04 7.07
CA TYR A 25 -11.32 7.49 6.26
C TYR A 25 -11.78 8.50 5.21
N SER A 26 -11.07 9.63 5.10
CA SER A 26 -11.41 10.70 4.17
C SER A 26 -11.31 10.24 2.72
N ASN A 27 -12.34 10.56 1.92
CA ASN A 27 -12.43 10.17 0.51
C ASN A 27 -12.19 8.68 0.28
N PHE A 28 -12.68 7.80 1.17
CA PHE A 28 -12.49 6.36 1.03
C PHE A 28 -13.09 5.83 -0.29
N LEU A 29 -12.32 5.04 -1.02
CA LEU A 29 -12.74 4.37 -2.25
C LEU A 29 -12.40 2.89 -2.17
N HIS A 30 -13.32 2.04 -2.58
CA HIS A 30 -13.15 0.59 -2.69
C HIS A 30 -13.47 0.14 -4.11
N ASN A 31 -12.52 -0.50 -4.76
CA ASN A 31 -12.67 -1.15 -6.06
C ASN A 31 -12.56 -2.67 -5.86
N PRO A 32 -13.67 -3.42 -5.94
CA PRO A 32 -13.67 -4.87 -5.75
C PRO A 32 -12.97 -5.61 -6.88
N ASP A 33 -13.07 -5.13 -8.13
CA ASP A 33 -12.49 -5.78 -9.31
C ASP A 33 -10.96 -5.81 -9.24
N ALA A 34 -10.37 -4.67 -8.87
CA ALA A 34 -8.93 -4.52 -8.65
C ALA A 34 -8.48 -5.01 -7.26
N LYS A 35 -9.41 -5.51 -6.43
CA LYS A 35 -9.20 -5.89 -5.03
C LYS A 35 -8.39 -4.83 -4.25
N ARG A 36 -8.86 -3.58 -4.33
CA ARG A 36 -8.13 -2.40 -3.87
C ARG A 36 -9.00 -1.48 -3.05
N MET A 37 -8.48 -1.02 -1.91
CA MET A 37 -9.06 0.05 -1.12
C MET A 37 -8.10 1.24 -1.06
N SER A 38 -8.62 2.45 -0.93
CA SER A 38 -7.79 3.65 -0.81
C SER A 38 -8.48 4.76 -0.03
N PHE A 39 -7.69 5.65 0.55
CA PHE A 39 -8.19 6.85 1.19
C PHE A 39 -7.19 8.00 1.08
N ALA A 40 -7.67 9.24 1.22
CA ALA A 40 -6.83 10.43 1.21
C ALA A 40 -6.07 10.56 2.52
N LEU A 41 -4.75 10.74 2.43
CA LEU A 41 -3.89 10.94 3.59
C LEU A 41 -3.92 12.39 4.04
N SER A 42 -3.80 12.59 5.35
CA SER A 42 -3.50 13.89 5.94
C SER A 42 -2.19 14.48 5.40
N GLU A 43 -2.12 15.81 5.28
CA GLU A 43 -0.89 16.54 4.93
C GLU A 43 0.17 16.44 6.04
N ASN A 44 -0.28 16.37 7.30
CA ASN A 44 0.59 16.08 8.43
C ASN A 44 1.05 14.62 8.39
N SER A 45 2.36 14.40 8.29
CA SER A 45 2.99 13.09 8.16
C SER A 45 2.74 12.16 9.34
N GLY A 46 2.75 12.66 10.57
CA GLY A 46 2.47 11.88 11.78
C GLY A 46 1.03 11.35 11.78
N LYS A 47 0.07 12.23 11.50
CA LYS A 47 -1.35 11.84 11.37
C LYS A 47 -1.57 10.88 10.20
N ALA A 48 -0.86 11.06 9.08
CA ALA A 48 -0.95 10.15 7.94
C ALA A 48 -0.46 8.74 8.29
N GLN A 49 0.65 8.61 9.02
CA GLN A 49 1.17 7.32 9.47
C GLN A 49 0.20 6.63 10.45
N GLU A 50 -0.38 7.38 11.39
CA GLU A 50 -1.40 6.86 12.30
C GLU A 50 -2.64 6.37 11.55
N GLN A 51 -3.13 7.16 10.58
CA GLN A 51 -4.26 6.78 9.73
C GLN A 51 -3.97 5.49 8.96
N ILE A 52 -2.77 5.34 8.38
CA ILE A 52 -2.35 4.12 7.68
C ILE A 52 -2.33 2.92 8.63
N GLY A 53 -1.70 3.06 9.81
CA GLY A 53 -1.62 1.98 10.78
C GLY A 53 -3.00 1.52 11.22
N LYS A 54 -3.87 2.46 11.57
CA LYS A 54 -5.25 2.19 11.95
C LYS A 54 -6.04 1.54 10.82
N PHE A 55 -5.85 2.00 9.59
CA PHE A 55 -6.51 1.45 8.40
C PHE A 55 -6.14 -0.01 8.14
N VAL A 56 -4.84 -0.32 8.22
CA VAL A 56 -4.32 -1.69 8.09
C VAL A 56 -4.87 -2.59 9.18
N GLN A 57 -4.88 -2.11 10.43
CA GLN A 57 -5.42 -2.84 11.57
C GLN A 57 -6.93 -3.10 11.41
N ASP A 58 -7.71 -2.08 11.06
CA ASP A 58 -9.15 -2.21 10.84
C ASP A 58 -9.44 -3.17 9.67
N PHE A 59 -8.65 -3.11 8.59
CA PHE A 59 -8.76 -4.06 7.49
C PHE A 59 -8.55 -5.51 7.97
N GLN A 60 -7.46 -5.78 8.70
CA GLN A 60 -7.16 -7.11 9.21
C GLN A 60 -8.24 -7.61 10.18
N ARG A 61 -8.72 -6.75 11.08
CA ARG A 61 -9.78 -7.08 12.05
C ARG A 61 -11.09 -7.47 11.35
N LEU A 62 -11.52 -6.71 10.34
CA LEU A 62 -12.77 -6.95 9.63
C LEU A 62 -12.70 -8.15 8.66
N ASN A 63 -11.49 -8.48 8.21
CA ASN A 63 -11.25 -9.47 7.16
C ASN A 63 -10.45 -10.70 7.62
N VAL A 64 -10.35 -10.91 8.92
CA VAL A 64 -9.64 -12.05 9.51
C VAL A 64 -10.02 -13.36 8.83
N ASN A 65 -9.02 -14.15 8.46
CA ASN A 65 -9.14 -15.45 7.77
C ASN A 65 -9.90 -15.43 6.42
N LYS A 66 -10.29 -14.27 5.90
CA LYS A 66 -11.02 -14.13 4.63
C LYS A 66 -10.19 -13.45 3.57
N PHE A 67 -9.51 -12.35 3.93
CA PHE A 67 -8.66 -11.58 3.03
C PHE A 67 -7.35 -11.21 3.70
N SER A 68 -6.27 -11.17 2.92
CA SER A 68 -4.96 -10.69 3.35
C SER A 68 -4.51 -9.52 2.49
N ILE A 69 -3.72 -8.63 3.08
CA ILE A 69 -3.06 -7.56 2.34
C ILE A 69 -1.99 -8.20 1.44
N SER A 70 -1.95 -7.80 0.17
CA SER A 70 -0.98 -8.28 -0.81
C SER A 70 0.08 -7.23 -1.15
N ASN A 71 -0.30 -5.96 -1.20
CA ASN A 71 0.59 -4.85 -1.50
C ASN A 71 0.00 -3.54 -0.93
N THR A 72 0.84 -2.55 -0.70
CA THR A 72 0.43 -1.21 -0.28
C THR A 72 1.28 -0.16 -1.00
N SER A 73 0.68 0.97 -1.37
CA SER A 73 1.38 2.06 -2.06
C SER A 73 0.84 3.42 -1.62
N ILE A 74 1.71 4.43 -1.59
CA ILE A 74 1.32 5.83 -1.45
C ILE A 74 1.56 6.51 -2.79
N GLN A 75 0.55 7.18 -3.32
CA GLN A 75 0.69 7.95 -4.55
C GLN A 75 0.24 9.38 -4.33
N ASN A 76 0.90 10.30 -5.01
CA ASN A 76 0.39 11.66 -5.12
C ASN A 76 -0.90 11.60 -5.94
N SER A 77 -2.01 12.06 -5.37
CA SER A 77 -3.25 12.25 -6.10
C SER A 77 -3.14 13.56 -6.85
N SER A 78 -2.98 13.46 -8.16
CA SER A 78 -3.36 14.51 -9.11
C SER A 78 -4.89 14.52 -9.25
N THR A 79 -5.59 14.71 -8.14
CA THR A 79 -6.95 15.23 -8.24
C THR A 79 -6.79 16.70 -8.57
N PRO A 80 -7.27 17.19 -9.74
CA PRO A 80 -7.44 18.62 -9.89
C PRO A 80 -8.35 19.04 -8.74
N THR A 81 -7.93 20.01 -7.95
CA THR A 81 -8.85 20.77 -7.10
C THR A 81 -10.05 21.07 -8.00
N PRO A 82 -11.30 20.71 -7.65
CA PRO A 82 -12.43 21.24 -8.39
C PRO A 82 -12.24 22.76 -8.36
N SER A 83 -11.97 23.34 -9.53
CA SER A 83 -11.94 24.78 -9.66
C SER A 83 -13.24 25.30 -9.04
N PRO A 84 -13.21 26.42 -8.27
CA PRO A 84 -14.44 27.12 -7.95
C PRO A 84 -15.23 27.24 -9.26
N GLY A 85 -16.51 26.83 -9.22
CA GLY A 85 -17.34 26.72 -10.41
C GLY A 85 -17.24 27.96 -11.30
N PRO A 86 -17.44 27.83 -12.62
CA PRO A 86 -17.30 28.94 -13.54
C PRO A 86 -18.21 30.08 -13.08
N GLY A 87 -17.58 31.22 -12.75
CA GLY A 87 -18.27 32.49 -12.67
C GLY A 87 -19.02 32.77 -13.98
N PRO A 88 -20.00 33.67 -13.96
CA PRO A 88 -20.94 33.85 -15.06
C PRO A 88 -20.23 34.04 -16.40
N SER A 89 -20.61 33.19 -17.35
CA SER A 89 -20.09 33.12 -18.71
C SER A 89 -20.26 34.45 -19.46
N PRO A 90 -19.17 35.05 -19.95
CA PRO A 90 -19.26 36.07 -20.98
C PRO A 90 -19.46 35.41 -22.35
N LYS A 91 -20.45 35.92 -23.08
CA LYS A 91 -20.92 35.52 -24.41
C LYS A 91 -19.78 35.41 -25.46
N PRO A 92 -19.81 34.45 -26.39
CA PRO A 92 -18.70 34.18 -27.30
C PRO A 92 -18.61 35.17 -28.47
N PRO A 93 -17.40 35.57 -28.92
CA PRO A 93 -17.18 36.02 -30.28
C PRO A 93 -16.85 34.85 -31.21
N VAL A 94 -17.39 34.98 -32.41
CA VAL A 94 -17.46 34.07 -33.55
C VAL A 94 -16.18 34.05 -34.39
N GLY A 95 -15.89 32.91 -35.04
CA GLY A 95 -14.98 32.77 -36.21
C GLY A 95 -13.66 32.04 -35.88
N GLY A 96 -13.50 30.75 -36.24
CA GLY A 96 -12.91 30.27 -37.51
C GLY A 96 -11.39 30.17 -37.35
N THR A 97 -10.71 29.02 -37.31
CA THR A 97 -10.52 27.99 -38.36
C THR A 97 -9.75 26.78 -37.76
N ASP A 98 -10.21 25.54 -38.00
CA ASP A 98 -9.40 24.29 -37.98
C ASP A 98 -8.58 24.21 -39.31
N PRO A 99 -7.50 23.41 -39.52
CA PRO A 99 -7.12 22.17 -38.80
C PRO A 99 -5.61 21.89 -38.59
N LYS A 100 -5.28 20.86 -37.78
CA LYS A 100 -4.42 19.68 -38.14
C LYS A 100 -3.92 18.91 -36.89
N PRO A 101 -3.89 17.55 -36.89
CA PRO A 101 -3.54 16.75 -35.72
C PRO A 101 -2.02 16.51 -35.64
N ASN A 102 -1.47 16.43 -34.43
CA ASN A 102 -0.14 15.84 -34.24
C ASN A 102 -0.20 14.69 -33.24
N VAL A 103 -0.10 13.49 -33.80
CA VAL A 103 0.07 12.22 -33.11
C VAL A 103 1.55 12.10 -32.73
N THR A 104 1.89 12.09 -31.44
CA THR A 104 3.23 11.68 -31.02
C THR A 104 3.22 10.21 -30.61
N LYS A 105 3.90 9.44 -31.45
CA LYS A 105 4.05 7.98 -31.39
C LYS A 105 4.94 7.54 -30.23
N ILE A 106 4.66 6.33 -29.81
CA ILE A 106 5.41 5.41 -28.95
C ILE A 106 6.87 5.31 -29.44
N VAL A 107 7.85 5.39 -28.54
CA VAL A 107 9.22 4.92 -28.79
C VAL A 107 9.49 3.71 -27.91
N THR A 108 9.42 2.54 -28.55
CA THR A 108 10.03 1.30 -28.09
C THR A 108 11.39 1.18 -28.80
N SER A 109 12.47 1.13 -28.02
CA SER A 109 13.76 0.53 -28.39
C SER A 109 14.15 -0.34 -27.19
N GLY A 110 14.17 -1.69 -27.22
CA GLY A 110 14.79 -2.56 -28.22
C GLY A 110 16.31 -2.54 -27.99
N LYS A 111 16.83 -3.16 -26.92
CA LYS A 111 17.31 -4.57 -26.80
C LYS A 111 18.80 -4.74 -27.21
N ILE A 112 19.68 -5.07 -26.24
CA ILE A 112 20.70 -6.15 -26.25
C ILE A 112 21.43 -6.27 -24.89
N GLU A 113 21.05 -7.29 -24.10
CA GLU A 113 21.82 -8.33 -23.33
C GLU A 113 23.36 -8.19 -23.05
N PRO A 114 23.97 -9.01 -22.16
CA PRO A 114 23.83 -9.12 -20.70
C PRO A 114 25.20 -8.98 -19.96
N GLU A 115 25.25 -8.46 -18.73
CA GLU A 115 26.37 -8.80 -17.82
C GLU A 115 25.87 -9.13 -16.42
N LYS A 116 26.38 -10.27 -15.96
CA LYS A 116 26.10 -10.95 -14.71
C LYS A 116 27.32 -10.72 -13.81
N LYS A 117 27.09 -10.23 -12.59
CA LYS A 117 27.74 -10.57 -11.29
C LYS A 117 27.39 -9.45 -10.30
N GLU A 118 26.50 -9.73 -9.35
CA GLU A 118 26.80 -10.24 -7.99
C GLU A 118 27.45 -9.18 -7.09
N GLU A 119 26.68 -8.69 -6.12
CA GLU A 119 27.01 -8.59 -4.69
C GLU A 119 25.72 -8.21 -3.92
N LYS A 120 25.14 -9.18 -3.20
CA LYS A 120 25.13 -9.32 -1.72
C LYS A 120 24.29 -8.26 -0.99
N GLU A 121 23.09 -8.61 -0.51
CA GLU A 121 22.82 -9.27 0.79
C GLU A 121 22.89 -8.29 1.98
N ASP A 122 21.83 -7.53 2.25
CA ASP A 122 21.72 -6.76 3.51
C ASP A 122 20.40 -6.94 4.30
N ASN A 123 19.48 -7.80 3.83
CA ASN A 123 18.21 -8.04 4.55
C ASN A 123 18.06 -9.45 5.14
N THR A 124 18.97 -10.38 4.84
CA THR A 124 19.01 -11.72 5.47
C THR A 124 19.67 -11.68 6.86
N MET A 125 20.63 -10.77 7.10
CA MET A 125 21.36 -10.72 8.37
C MET A 125 20.50 -10.20 9.54
N LEU A 126 19.52 -9.33 9.27
CA LEU A 126 18.63 -8.79 10.30
C LEU A 126 17.57 -9.82 10.74
N ILE A 127 17.10 -10.67 9.83
CA ILE A 127 16.14 -11.74 10.11
C ILE A 127 16.84 -12.95 10.75
N GLY A 128 18.06 -13.29 10.33
CA GLY A 128 18.85 -14.38 10.92
C GLY A 128 19.26 -14.13 12.37
N GLY A 129 19.68 -12.90 12.72
CA GLY A 129 20.12 -12.56 14.08
C GLY A 129 19.01 -12.66 15.13
N ALA A 130 17.78 -12.26 14.80
CA ALA A 130 16.65 -12.29 15.71
C ALA A 130 16.23 -13.73 16.09
N VAL A 131 16.29 -14.67 15.14
CA VAL A 131 15.92 -16.07 15.38
C VAL A 131 16.92 -16.76 16.32
N VAL A 132 18.21 -16.49 16.17
CA VAL A 132 19.26 -17.08 17.01
C VAL A 132 19.16 -16.58 18.45
N LEU A 133 18.90 -15.30 18.69
CA LEU A 133 18.72 -14.75 20.05
C LEU A 133 17.49 -15.33 20.76
N ILE A 134 16.38 -15.53 20.04
CA ILE A 134 15.17 -16.17 20.60
C ILE A 134 15.48 -17.63 20.97
N LEU A 135 16.17 -18.39 20.11
CA LEU A 135 16.51 -19.78 20.39
C LEU A 135 17.46 -19.93 21.59
N ILE A 136 18.46 -19.06 21.72
CA ILE A 136 19.36 -19.05 22.89
C ILE A 136 18.58 -18.70 24.16
N GLY A 137 17.71 -17.68 24.11
CA GLY A 137 16.86 -17.29 25.24
C GLY A 137 15.95 -18.42 25.72
N VAL A 138 15.27 -19.11 24.79
CA VAL A 138 14.40 -20.26 25.10
C VAL A 138 15.21 -21.45 25.63
N TYR A 139 16.39 -21.72 25.06
CA TYR A 139 17.25 -22.81 25.52
C TYR A 139 17.79 -22.58 26.94
N VAL A 140 18.28 -21.37 27.24
CA VAL A 140 18.78 -21.00 28.58
C VAL A 140 17.65 -21.01 29.60
N TRP A 141 16.46 -20.49 29.26
CA TRP A 141 15.28 -20.58 30.14
C TRP A 141 14.93 -22.04 30.44
N LYS A 142 14.79 -22.88 29.41
CA LYS A 142 14.41 -24.29 29.57
C LYS A 142 15.45 -25.06 30.40
N ASN A 143 16.73 -24.73 30.28
CA ASN A 143 17.79 -25.36 31.08
C ASN A 143 17.83 -24.84 32.53
N SER A 144 17.49 -23.57 32.77
CA SER A 144 17.35 -22.97 34.11
C SER A 144 16.19 -23.61 34.89
N GLN A 145 15.06 -23.85 34.24
CA GLN A 145 13.90 -24.53 34.83
C GLN A 145 14.23 -25.97 35.25
N LYS A 146 15.04 -26.70 34.47
CA LYS A 146 15.50 -28.06 34.82
C LYS A 146 16.39 -28.10 36.07
N LYS A 147 17.22 -27.07 36.30
CA LYS A 147 18.06 -26.99 37.52
C LYS A 147 17.24 -26.65 38.77
N SER A 148 16.17 -25.87 38.65
CA SER A 148 15.31 -25.51 39.79
C SER A 148 14.50 -26.69 40.35
N LYS A 149 14.15 -27.68 39.52
CA LYS A 149 13.39 -28.87 39.95
C LYS A 149 14.24 -29.97 40.62
N LYS A 150 15.57 -29.83 40.65
CA LYS A 150 16.48 -30.81 41.27
C LYS A 150 16.98 -30.40 42.66
N LYS A 151 16.49 -29.27 43.20
CA LYS A 151 16.86 -28.70 44.51
C LYS A 151 15.64 -28.53 45.45
N ARG A 152 14.61 -29.35 45.28
CA ARG A 152 13.56 -29.56 46.28
C ARG A 152 13.50 -31.02 46.65
#